data_AF-A0A2N6F0L7-F1
#
_entry.id   AF-A0A2N6F0L7-F1
#
_cell.length_a   1.000
_cell.length_b   1.000
_cell.length_c   1.000
_cell.angle_alpha   90.00
_cell.angle_beta   90.00
_cell.angle_gamma   90.00
#
_symmetry.space_group_name_H-M   'P 1'
#
loop_
_entity.id
_entity.type
_entity.pdbx_description
1 polymer ?
#
loop_
_entity_poly.entity_id
_entity_poly.type
_entity_poly.pdbx_seq_one_letter_code
_entity_poly.pdbx_strand_id
1 'polypeptide(L)' 'MKILQVTAALDQGGVERGTVEMAAYIVAQGSESLVASQGGRLVAVLESHGSRHITLP' A
#
# COMPACT_ATOMS: atom_id res chain seq x y z
N MET A 1 -10.23 2.91 -12.19
CA MET A 1 -9.24 1.86 -12.57
C MET A 1 -8.79 1.15 -11.30
N LYS A 2 -8.31 -0.11 -11.38
CA LYS A 2 -7.74 -0.80 -10.21
C LYS A 2 -6.24 -1.01 -10.41
N ILE A 3 -5.45 -0.75 -9.37
CA ILE A 3 -3.99 -0.93 -9.40
C ILE A 3 -3.58 -1.81 -8.23
N LEU A 4 -2.77 -2.83 -8.51
CA LEU A 4 -2.15 -3.70 -7.52
C LEU A 4 -0.65 -3.40 -7.45
N GLN A 5 -0.19 -3.01 -6.27
CA GLN A 5 1.23 -2.94 -5.93
C GLN A 5 1.62 -4.19 -5.13
N VAL A 6 2.78 -4.76 -5.43
CA VAL A 6 3.32 -5.91 -4.69
C VAL A 6 4.69 -5.53 -4.14
N THR A 7 4.88 -5.72 -2.84
CA THR A 7 6.14 -5.47 -2.14
C THR A 7 6.38 -6.55 -1.07
N ALA A 8 7.61 -6.70 -0.59
CA ALA A 8 7.96 -7.75 0.37
C ALA A 8 7.25 -7.57 1.72
N ALA A 9 7.55 -6.46 2.42
CA ALA A 9 6.90 -6.08 3.67
C ALA A 9 6.57 -4.58 3.64
N LEU A 10 5.74 -4.14 4.58
CA LEU A 10 5.39 -2.74 4.82
C LEU A 10 5.86 -2.32 6.23
N ASP A 11 7.17 -2.45 6.50
CA ASP A 11 7.75 -2.09 7.80
C ASP A 11 8.29 -0.66 7.82
N GLN A 12 9.57 -0.39 7.55
CA GLN A 12 10.12 0.98 7.68
C GLN A 12 11.19 1.38 6.64
N GLY A 13 11.44 0.60 5.59
CA GLY A 13 12.38 0.99 4.55
C GLY A 13 11.83 2.05 3.57
N GLY A 14 12.72 2.52 2.69
CA GLY A 14 12.38 3.56 1.70
C GLY A 14 11.40 3.07 0.62
N VAL A 15 11.48 1.80 0.23
CA VAL A 15 10.59 1.20 -0.78
C VAL A 15 9.16 1.11 -0.24
N GLU A 16 9.02 0.77 1.03
CA GLU A 16 7.76 0.64 1.74
C GLU A 16 7.06 1.99 1.87
N ARG A 17 7.82 3.04 2.25
CA ARG A 17 7.29 4.41 2.28
C ARG A 17 6.85 4.89 0.91
N GLY A 18 7.68 4.68 -0.13
CA GLY A 18 7.31 5.00 -1.51
C GLY A 18 6.07 4.22 -1.99
N THR A 19 5.90 2.98 -1.53
CA THR A 19 4.70 2.18 -1.81
C THR A 19 3.45 2.84 -1.23
N VAL A 20 3.50 3.29 0.03
CA VAL A 20 2.39 3.96 0.72
C VAL A 20 2.07 5.31 0.06
N GLU A 21 3.08 6.13 -0.25
CA GLU A 21 2.91 7.43 -0.90
C GLU A 21 2.26 7.29 -2.29
N MET A 22 2.73 6.34 -3.09
CA MET A 22 2.16 6.04 -4.40
C MET A 22 0.72 5.51 -4.27
N ALA A 23 0.47 4.63 -3.30
CA ALA A 23 -0.86 4.08 -3.05
C ALA A 23 -1.86 5.19 -2.70
N ALA A 24 -1.47 6.12 -1.82
CA ALA A 24 -2.26 7.31 -1.47
C ALA A 24 -2.53 8.20 -2.69
N TYR A 25 -1.52 8.41 -3.55
CA TYR A 25 -1.69 9.14 -4.81
C TYR A 25 -2.72 8.47 -5.73
N ILE A 26 -2.67 7.14 -5.89
CA ILE A 26 -3.62 6.37 -6.69
C ILE A 26 -5.05 6.56 -6.18
N VAL A 27 -5.25 6.50 -4.85
CA VAL A 27 -6.55 6.76 -4.23
C VAL A 27 -7.02 8.19 -4.51
N ALA A 28 -6.12 9.18 -4.39
CA ALA A 28 -6.44 10.59 -4.65
C ALA A 28 -6.86 10.85 -6.12
N GLN A 29 -6.41 10.02 -7.07
CA GLN A 29 -6.86 10.06 -8.47
C GLN A 29 -8.21 9.34 -8.70
N GLY A 30 -8.90 8.89 -7.65
CA GLY A 30 -10.18 8.20 -7.73
C GLY A 30 -10.07 6.75 -8.22
N SER A 31 -8.87 6.15 -8.14
CA SER A 31 -8.65 4.75 -8.49
C SER A 31 -8.62 3.85 -7.26
N GLU A 32 -8.97 2.58 -7.43
CA GLU A 32 -8.87 1.59 -6.37
C GLU A 32 -7.42 1.13 -6.22
N SER A 33 -6.86 1.31 -5.02
CA SER A 33 -5.49 0.94 -4.68
C SER A 33 -5.49 -0.34 -3.83
N LEU A 34 -4.78 -1.35 -4.31
CA LEU A 34 -4.55 -2.62 -3.64
C LEU A 34 -3.04 -2.77 -3.41
N VAL A 35 -2.63 -3.17 -2.20
CA VAL A 35 -1.22 -3.48 -1.92
C VAL A 35 -1.11 -4.86 -1.29
N ALA A 36 -0.29 -5.72 -1.87
CA ALA A 36 -0.03 -7.06 -1.36
C ALA A 36 1.40 -7.18 -0.80
N SER A 37 1.53 -7.67 0.43
CA SER A 37 2.83 -7.87 1.12
C SER A 37 2.68 -8.78 2.36
N GLN A 38 3.78 -9.09 3.03
CA GLN A 38 3.80 -9.77 4.34
C GLN A 38 3.23 -8.94 5.50
N GLY A 39 2.72 -7.73 5.22
CA GLY A 39 2.24 -6.79 6.23
C GLY A 39 3.38 -6.01 6.87
N GLY A 40 3.12 -5.42 8.03
CA GLY A 40 4.08 -4.58 8.77
C GLY A 40 3.45 -3.33 9.37
N ARG A 41 4.28 -2.47 9.98
CA ARG A 41 3.84 -1.30 10.75
C ARG A 41 3.14 -0.23 9.89
N LEU A 42 3.43 -0.17 8.60
CA LEU A 42 2.84 0.81 7.68
C LEU A 42 1.51 0.35 7.09
N VAL A 43 1.02 -0.86 7.37
CA VAL A 43 -0.29 -1.33 6.88
C VAL A 43 -1.41 -0.40 7.36
N ALA A 44 -1.41 -0.02 8.65
CA ALA A 44 -2.42 0.90 9.18
C ALA A 44 -2.37 2.27 8.50
N VAL A 45 -1.16 2.76 8.17
CA VAL A 45 -0.99 4.03 7.44
C VAL A 45 -1.51 3.90 6.01
N LEU A 46 -1.17 2.82 5.33
CA LEU A 46 -1.67 2.52 3.99
C LEU A 46 -3.21 2.52 3.95
N GLU A 47 -3.84 1.80 4.88
CA GLU A 47 -5.30 1.69 4.96
C GLU A 47 -5.96 3.01 5.33
N SER A 48 -5.32 3.81 6.19
CA SER A 48 -5.81 5.15 6.52
C SER A 48 -5.84 6.11 5.33
N HIS A 49 -5.04 5.85 4.29
CA HIS A 49 -5.07 6.58 3.02
C HIS A 49 -6.10 6.04 2.00
N GLY A 50 -6.90 5.04 2.38
CA GLY A 50 -7.97 4.48 1.54
C GLY A 50 -7.56 3.33 0.62
N SER A 51 -6.30 2.88 0.70
CA SER A 51 -5.85 1.67 0.02
C SER A 51 -6.28 0.42 0.79
N ARG A 52 -6.44 -0.72 0.11
CA ARG A 52 -6.72 -2.01 0.75
C ARG A 52 -5.48 -2.90 0.78
N HIS A 53 -5.12 -3.41 1.95
CA HIS A 53 -4.03 -4.36 2.09
C HIS A 53 -4.48 -5.80 1.84
N ILE A 54 -3.61 -6.60 1.24
CA ILE A 54 -3.76 -8.04 1.05
C ILE A 54 -2.52 -8.70 1.65
N THR A 55 -2.69 -9.46 2.72
CA THR A 55 -1.57 -10.19 3.31
C THR A 55 -1.20 -11.39 2.44
N LEU A 56 0.08 -11.49 2.10
CA LEU A 56 0.69 -12.65 1.43
C LEU A 56 1.67 -13.35 2.38
N PRO A 57 1.87 -14.67 2.24
CA PRO A 57 2.86 -15.42 3.03
C PRO A 57 4.30 -14.98 2.79
#